data_AF-A0A845JUT9-F1
#
_entry.id   AF-A0A845JUT9-F1
#
_cell.length_a   1.000
_cell.length_b   1.000
_cell.length_c   1.000
_cell.angle_alpha   90.00
_cell.angle_beta   90.00
_cell.angle_gamma   90.00
#
_symmetry.space_group_name_H-M   'P 1'
#
loop_
_entity.id
_entity.type
_entity.pdbx_description
1 polymer ?
#
loop_
_entity_poly.entity_id
_entity_poly.type
_entity_poly.pdbx_seq_one_letter_code
_entity_poly.pdbx_strand_id
1 'polypeptide(L)'
;MAMVQRTRHVPIGKLPKPVVRSGSSSSSKTAKGPAALIETRTMLASLTSFPPPRGVPNIVDRGALKSYIGQVQRIIEGAKRYPEAARRAGRQGKLKVQFTILKNGEVNNVRLLTETPYPNLNREAMAAVKRAAPFS
;
A
#
# COMPACT_ATOMS: atom_id res chain seq x y z
N MET A 1 -16.86 9.69 -49.07
CA MET A 1 -17.91 9.49 -48.04
C MET A 1 -17.61 8.15 -47.37
N ALA A 2 -17.42 7.96 -46.07
CA ALA A 2 -17.52 8.81 -44.90
C ALA A 2 -16.58 8.26 -43.81
N MET A 3 -15.95 9.16 -43.06
CA MET A 3 -15.20 8.87 -41.83
C MET A 3 -16.14 8.37 -40.73
N VAL A 4 -15.71 7.40 -39.93
CA VAL A 4 -16.30 7.16 -38.59
C VAL A 4 -15.18 7.04 -37.58
N GLN A 5 -14.85 8.19 -36.97
CA GLN A 5 -14.14 8.27 -35.71
C GLN A 5 -15.17 8.08 -34.60
N ARG A 6 -14.92 7.17 -33.64
CA ARG A 6 -15.64 7.15 -32.36
C ARG A 6 -14.64 6.99 -31.22
N THR A 7 -14.07 8.12 -30.84
CA THR A 7 -13.39 8.35 -29.56
C THR A 7 -14.41 8.20 -28.43
N ARG A 8 -14.15 7.30 -27.48
CA ARG A 8 -14.94 7.21 -26.24
C ARG A 8 -14.37 8.22 -25.25
N HIS A 9 -15.02 9.37 -25.14
CA HIS A 9 -14.76 10.36 -24.10
C HIS A 9 -15.24 9.84 -22.73
N VAL A 10 -14.35 9.80 -21.74
CA VAL A 10 -14.67 9.60 -20.32
C VAL A 10 -14.63 10.98 -19.65
N PRO A 11 -15.73 11.48 -19.05
CA PRO A 11 -15.69 12.76 -18.36
C PRO A 11 -14.99 12.59 -17.01
N ILE A 12 -13.85 13.25 -16.87
CA ILE A 12 -13.15 13.43 -15.59
C ILE A 12 -13.98 14.40 -14.75
N GLY A 13 -14.69 13.87 -13.75
CA GLY A 13 -15.38 14.68 -12.76
C GLY A 13 -14.40 15.60 -12.05
N LYS A 14 -14.71 16.90 -12.05
CA LYS A 14 -13.91 17.97 -11.43
C LYS A 14 -13.83 17.75 -9.92
N LEU A 15 -12.62 17.54 -9.39
CA LEU A 15 -12.37 17.66 -7.95
C LEU A 15 -12.46 19.13 -7.54
N PRO A 16 -13.16 19.48 -6.44
CA PRO A 16 -13.16 20.84 -5.92
C PRO A 16 -11.76 21.26 -5.45
N LYS A 17 -11.41 22.51 -5.76
CA LYS A 17 -10.10 23.12 -5.49
C LYS A 17 -9.87 23.31 -3.98
N PRO A 18 -8.61 23.24 -3.51
CA PRO A 18 -8.29 23.51 -2.11
C PRO A 18 -8.63 24.96 -1.78
N VAL A 19 -9.39 25.18 -0.70
CA VAL A 19 -9.54 26.50 -0.09
C VAL A 19 -8.21 26.86 0.54
N VAL A 20 -7.41 27.60 -0.23
CA VAL A 20 -6.31 28.41 0.27
C VAL A 20 -6.95 29.49 1.13
N ARG A 21 -6.92 29.33 2.45
CA ARG A 21 -7.19 30.45 3.36
C ARG A 21 -5.97 31.37 3.30
N SER A 22 -6.10 32.36 2.43
CA SER A 22 -5.32 33.59 2.37
C SER A 22 -5.00 34.12 3.77
N GLY A 23 -3.76 34.56 3.94
CA GLY A 23 -3.28 35.14 5.18
C GLY A 23 -3.96 36.45 5.55
N SER A 24 -3.80 36.81 6.82
CA SER A 24 -3.78 38.19 7.28
C SER A 24 -2.74 38.26 8.39
N SER A 25 -1.64 38.92 8.05
CA SER A 25 -0.72 39.57 8.96
C SER A 25 -1.41 40.73 9.69
N SER A 26 -0.80 41.11 10.80
CA SER A 26 -0.77 42.46 11.40
C SER A 26 -2.09 43.09 11.88
N SER A 27 -2.20 43.35 13.18
CA SER A 27 -2.16 44.73 13.70
C SER A 27 -2.32 44.72 15.22
N SER A 28 -1.36 45.37 15.88
CA SER A 28 -1.49 45.97 17.19
C SER A 28 -2.71 46.90 17.26
N LYS A 29 -3.38 46.97 18.42
CA LYS A 29 -3.88 48.22 19.02
C LYS A 29 -4.38 47.99 20.45
N THR A 30 -3.90 48.89 21.29
CA THR A 30 -4.16 49.14 22.70
C THR A 30 -5.65 49.37 22.99
N ALA A 31 -6.17 48.80 24.08
CA ALA A 31 -7.27 49.39 24.83
C ALA A 31 -7.21 48.95 26.30
N LYS A 32 -7.37 49.93 27.17
CA LYS A 32 -7.14 49.97 28.62
C LYS A 32 -8.51 49.89 29.32
N GLY A 33 -8.72 48.99 30.28
CA GLY A 33 -9.92 48.99 31.14
C GLY A 33 -10.24 47.62 31.78
N PRO A 34 -10.73 47.55 33.04
CA PRO A 34 -10.46 46.43 33.96
C PRO A 34 -11.50 45.29 33.91
N ALA A 35 -11.05 44.15 34.45
CA ALA A 35 -11.73 42.86 34.51
C ALA A 35 -12.96 42.86 35.43
N ALA A 36 -14.06 42.25 34.95
CA ALA A 36 -15.06 41.58 35.78
C ALA A 36 -15.97 40.68 34.92
N LEU A 37 -15.53 39.44 34.64
CA LEU A 37 -16.36 38.24 34.43
C LEU A 37 -15.45 37.03 34.17
N ILE A 38 -14.74 36.56 35.19
CA ILE A 38 -13.96 35.32 35.11
C ILE A 38 -14.50 34.39 36.20
N GLU A 39 -15.50 33.57 35.88
CA GLU A 39 -15.66 32.30 36.62
C GLU A 39 -16.50 31.24 35.90
N THR A 40 -17.34 31.59 34.92
CA THR A 40 -18.22 30.61 34.26
C THR A 40 -17.64 29.99 32.99
N ARG A 41 -16.52 30.50 32.44
CA ARG A 41 -15.95 29.99 31.18
C ARG A 41 -14.89 28.90 31.36
N THR A 42 -14.24 28.81 32.51
CA THR A 42 -13.11 27.89 32.72
C THR A 42 -13.57 26.43 32.81
N MET A 43 -14.80 26.19 33.28
CA MET A 43 -15.38 24.84 33.35
C MET A 43 -15.78 24.28 31.97
N LEU A 44 -16.19 25.14 31.03
CA LEU A 44 -16.66 24.70 29.70
C LEU A 44 -15.51 24.32 28.77
N ALA A 45 -14.36 25.00 28.87
CA ALA A 45 -13.18 24.72 28.05
C ALA A 45 -12.59 23.32 28.30
N SER A 46 -12.73 22.82 29.52
CA SER A 46 -12.29 21.48 29.95
C SER A 46 -13.14 20.35 29.37
N LEU A 47 -14.39 20.61 28.97
CA LEU A 47 -15.29 19.63 28.35
C LEU A 47 -15.14 19.57 26.82
N THR A 48 -14.50 20.57 26.20
CA THR A 48 -14.33 20.68 24.74
C THR A 48 -12.99 20.17 24.21
N SER A 49 -12.07 19.76 25.09
CA SER A 49 -10.77 19.22 24.67
C SER A 49 -10.85 17.70 24.56
N PHE A 50 -11.29 17.19 23.41
CA PHE A 50 -11.04 15.80 23.07
C PHE A 50 -9.52 15.64 22.93
N PRO A 51 -8.86 14.75 23.70
CA PRO A 51 -7.45 14.50 23.51
C PRO A 51 -7.23 14.10 22.05
N PRO A 52 -6.15 14.56 21.40
CA PRO A 52 -5.87 14.17 20.03
C PRO A 52 -5.93 12.64 19.94
N PRO A 53 -6.54 12.07 18.89
CA PRO A 53 -6.66 10.63 18.77
C PRO A 53 -5.27 10.03 18.95
N ARG A 54 -5.11 9.25 20.03
CA ARG A 54 -3.86 8.54 20.30
C ARG A 54 -3.63 7.63 19.10
N GLY A 55 -2.59 7.93 18.34
CA GLY A 55 -2.22 7.10 17.19
C GLY A 55 -2.09 5.67 17.68
N VAL A 56 -2.92 4.77 17.16
CA VAL A 56 -2.82 3.35 17.46
C VAL A 56 -1.43 2.93 16.99
N PRO A 57 -0.54 2.43 17.87
CA PRO A 57 0.75 1.97 17.42
C PRO A 57 0.52 0.83 16.42
N ASN A 58 1.09 0.98 15.22
CA ASN A 58 1.13 -0.12 14.26
C ASN A 58 2.18 -1.11 14.78
N ILE A 59 1.76 -2.05 15.63
CA ILE A 59 2.62 -3.09 16.21
C ILE A 59 2.87 -4.13 15.10
N VAL A 60 3.77 -3.81 14.18
CA VAL A 60 4.30 -4.81 13.25
C VAL A 60 5.53 -5.41 13.90
N ASP A 61 5.38 -6.62 14.46
CA ASP A 61 6.50 -7.37 14.99
C ASP A 61 7.48 -7.74 13.86
N ARG A 62 8.53 -6.94 13.71
CA ARG A 62 9.55 -7.14 12.66
C ARG A 62 10.21 -8.51 12.74
N GLY A 63 10.36 -9.05 13.95
CA GLY A 63 10.88 -10.40 14.18
C GLY A 63 9.96 -11.48 13.62
N ALA A 64 8.67 -11.42 13.95
CA ALA A 64 7.67 -12.35 13.43
C ALA A 64 7.57 -12.26 11.89
N LEU A 65 7.59 -11.04 11.34
CA LEU A 65 7.58 -10.82 9.88
C LEU A 65 8.78 -11.48 9.19
N LYS A 66 10.00 -11.31 9.74
CA LYS A 66 11.20 -11.92 9.17
C LYS A 66 11.13 -13.45 9.18
N SER A 67 10.67 -14.03 10.29
CA SER A 67 10.50 -15.48 10.42
C SER A 67 9.47 -16.02 9.43
N TYR A 68 8.34 -15.33 9.28
CA TYR A 68 7.30 -15.68 8.31
C TYR A 68 7.81 -15.62 6.87
N ILE A 69 8.52 -14.56 6.48
CA ILE A 69 9.14 -14.46 5.15
C ILE A 69 10.08 -15.64 4.89
N GLY A 70 10.90 -16.02 5.89
CA GLY A 70 11.80 -17.18 5.77
C GLY A 70 11.05 -18.52 5.70
N GLN A 71 9.87 -18.64 6.29
CA GLN A 71 9.01 -19.81 6.14
C GLN A 71 8.43 -19.89 4.73
N VAL A 72 7.87 -18.79 4.22
CA VAL A 72 7.34 -18.68 2.85
C VAL A 72 8.40 -19.01 1.82
N GLN A 73 9.63 -18.49 1.98
CA GLN A 73 10.76 -18.81 1.09
C GLN A 73 11.04 -20.32 1.04
N ARG A 74 11.10 -20.99 2.20
CA ARG A 74 11.34 -22.44 2.28
C ARG A 74 10.24 -23.25 1.60
N ILE A 75 8.97 -22.88 1.79
CA ILE A 75 7.83 -23.55 1.14
C ILE A 75 7.93 -23.40 -0.38
N ILE A 76 8.21 -22.19 -0.87
CA ILE A 76 8.34 -21.92 -2.31
C ILE A 76 9.54 -22.68 -2.89
N GLU A 77 10.67 -22.72 -2.19
CA GLU A 77 11.86 -23.47 -2.61
C GLU A 77 11.59 -24.97 -2.72
N GLY A 78 10.86 -25.55 -1.77
CA GLY A 78 10.44 -26.96 -1.83
C GLY A 78 9.45 -27.25 -2.96
N ALA A 79 8.58 -26.30 -3.30
CA ALA A 79 7.63 -26.42 -4.39
C ALA A 79 8.21 -26.08 -5.78
N LYS A 80 9.42 -25.50 -5.84
CA LYS A 80 10.07 -25.06 -7.08
C LYS A 80 10.45 -26.26 -7.93
N ARG A 81 10.00 -26.27 -9.18
CA ARG A 81 10.42 -27.25 -10.18
C ARG A 81 11.18 -26.55 -11.29
N TYR A 82 12.22 -27.20 -11.80
CA TYR A 82 12.96 -26.71 -12.94
C TYR A 82 12.48 -27.41 -14.21
N PRO A 83 12.03 -26.69 -15.25
CA PRO A 83 11.55 -27.32 -16.48
C PRO A 83 12.65 -28.16 -17.14
N GLU A 84 12.29 -29.37 -17.57
CA GLU A 84 13.23 -30.29 -18.24
C GLU A 84 13.89 -29.67 -19.47
N ALA A 85 13.12 -28.93 -20.27
CA ALA A 85 13.63 -28.23 -21.44
C ALA A 85 14.68 -27.18 -21.09
N ALA A 86 14.53 -26.49 -19.95
CA ALA A 86 15.50 -25.50 -19.48
C ALA A 86 16.74 -26.18 -18.88
N ARG A 87 16.55 -27.31 -18.17
CA ARG A 87 17.62 -28.13 -17.61
C ARG A 87 18.54 -28.68 -18.69
N ARG A 88 17.98 -29.31 -19.73
CA ARG A 88 18.75 -29.87 -20.85
C ARG A 88 19.50 -28.79 -21.65
N ALA A 89 18.89 -27.62 -21.79
CA ALA A 89 19.50 -26.50 -22.51
C ALA A 89 20.46 -25.66 -21.66
N GLY A 90 20.73 -26.03 -20.39
CA GLY A 90 21.62 -25.28 -19.49
C GLY A 90 21.17 -23.84 -19.20
N ARG A 91 19.90 -23.51 -19.48
CA ARG A 91 19.38 -22.15 -19.35
C ARG A 91 19.25 -21.80 -17.89
N GLN A 92 19.59 -20.57 -17.50
CA GLN A 92 19.51 -20.07 -16.13
C GLN A 92 19.09 -18.59 -16.12
N GLY A 93 18.66 -18.08 -14.97
CA GLY A 93 18.33 -16.67 -14.82
C GLY A 93 17.77 -16.31 -13.45
N LYS A 94 17.76 -15.02 -13.15
CA LYS A 94 17.11 -14.45 -11.96
C LYS A 94 15.80 -13.82 -12.38
N LEU A 95 14.75 -14.11 -11.62
CA LEU A 95 13.39 -13.61 -11.85
C LEU A 95 12.84 -13.05 -10.54
N LYS A 96 12.01 -12.02 -10.64
CA LYS A 96 11.35 -11.40 -9.49
C LYS A 96 9.85 -11.56 -9.65
N VAL A 97 9.22 -12.19 -8.68
CA VAL A 97 7.77 -12.40 -8.64
C VAL A 97 7.21 -11.56 -7.50
N GLN A 98 6.14 -10.83 -7.80
CA GLN A 98 5.35 -10.11 -6.82
C GLN A 98 4.01 -10.80 -6.69
N PHE A 99 3.56 -10.99 -5.45
CA PHE A 99 2.25 -11.55 -5.15
C PHE A 99 1.79 -11.05 -3.78
N THR A 100 0.50 -11.19 -3.51
CA THR A 100 -0.13 -10.82 -2.24
C THR A 100 -0.61 -12.09 -1.55
N ILE A 101 -0.21 -12.27 -0.29
CA ILE A 101 -0.73 -13.35 0.56
C ILE A 101 -1.94 -12.81 1.33
N LEU A 102 -3.06 -13.50 1.21
CA LEU A 102 -4.30 -13.19 1.92
C LEU A 102 -4.26 -13.76 3.34
N LYS A 103 -5.18 -13.30 4.20
CA LYS A 103 -5.25 -13.75 5.60
C LYS A 103 -5.54 -15.25 5.76
N ASN A 104 -6.15 -15.88 4.75
CA ASN A 104 -6.41 -17.31 4.68
C ASN A 104 -5.21 -18.12 4.15
N GLY A 105 -4.07 -17.47 3.84
CA GLY A 105 -2.89 -18.11 3.27
C GLY A 105 -2.95 -18.28 1.74
N GLU A 106 -4.04 -17.89 1.08
CA GLU A 106 -4.13 -17.94 -0.38
C GLU A 106 -3.31 -16.83 -1.04
N VAL A 107 -3.00 -17.03 -2.32
CA VAL A 107 -2.18 -16.09 -3.09
C VAL A 107 -3.03 -15.39 -4.14
N ASN A 108 -2.93 -14.06 -4.17
CA ASN A 108 -3.57 -13.21 -5.16
C ASN A 108 -2.54 -12.30 -5.86
N ASN A 109 -2.91 -11.67 -6.98
CA ASN A 109 -2.11 -10.70 -7.73
C ASN A 109 -0.69 -11.18 -8.09
N VAL A 110 -0.53 -12.44 -8.51
CA VAL A 110 0.76 -12.96 -8.96
C VAL A 110 1.17 -12.30 -10.27
N ARG A 111 2.29 -11.56 -10.25
CA ARG A 111 2.87 -10.87 -11.41
C ARG A 111 4.39 -11.03 -11.43
N LEU A 112 4.98 -11.06 -12.62
CA LEU A 112 6.43 -10.96 -12.76
C LEU A 112 6.84 -9.48 -12.81
N LEU A 113 7.78 -9.11 -11.95
CA LEU A 113 8.47 -7.81 -12.00
C LEU A 113 9.69 -7.87 -12.91
N THR A 114 10.33 -9.03 -12.98
CA THR A 114 11.50 -9.25 -13.81
C THR A 114 11.39 -10.61 -14.47
N GLU A 115 11.40 -10.58 -15.80
CA GLU A 115 11.30 -11.75 -16.65
C GLU A 115 12.69 -12.19 -17.11
N THR A 116 12.82 -13.48 -17.42
CA THR A 116 13.98 -14.00 -18.14
C THR A 116 13.67 -14.10 -19.64
N PRO A 117 14.68 -14.18 -20.52
CA PRO A 117 14.48 -14.44 -21.95
C PRO A 117 13.82 -15.80 -22.26
N TYR A 118 13.61 -16.64 -21.23
CA TYR A 118 13.12 -18.00 -21.36
C TYR A 118 11.69 -18.10 -20.80
N PRO A 119 10.67 -18.19 -21.67
CA PRO A 119 9.27 -18.20 -21.23
C PRO A 119 8.94 -19.42 -20.34
N ASN A 120 9.63 -20.53 -20.57
CA ASN A 120 9.46 -21.76 -19.77
C ASN A 120 9.83 -21.55 -18.30
N LEU A 121 10.89 -20.76 -18.02
CA LEU A 121 11.30 -20.44 -16.66
C LEU A 121 10.32 -19.46 -15.99
N ASN A 122 9.85 -18.48 -16.75
CA ASN A 122 8.89 -17.48 -16.26
C ASN A 122 7.55 -18.16 -15.87
N ARG A 123 7.05 -19.04 -16.72
CA ARG A 123 5.81 -19.80 -16.46
C ARG A 123 5.95 -20.71 -15.25
N GLU A 124 7.06 -21.44 -15.14
CA GLU A 124 7.26 -22.36 -14.02
C GLU A 124 7.45 -21.62 -12.70
N ALA A 125 8.08 -20.44 -12.71
CA ALA A 125 8.17 -19.61 -11.52
C ALA A 125 6.80 -19.16 -11.01
N MET A 126 5.90 -18.71 -11.88
CA MET A 126 4.52 -18.38 -11.50
C MET A 126 3.77 -19.61 -10.98
N ALA A 127 3.96 -20.76 -11.63
CA ALA A 127 3.35 -22.01 -11.20
C ALA A 127 3.85 -22.48 -9.84
N ALA A 128 5.14 -22.31 -9.55
CA ALA A 128 5.74 -22.66 -8.26
C ALA A 128 5.10 -21.87 -7.12
N VAL A 129 4.91 -20.55 -7.27
CA VAL A 129 4.25 -19.72 -6.26
C VAL A 129 2.80 -20.17 -6.04
N LYS A 130 2.06 -20.46 -7.11
CA LYS A 130 0.67 -20.94 -6.99
C LYS A 130 0.56 -22.31 -6.34
N ARG A 131 1.53 -23.19 -6.58
CA ARG A 131 1.60 -24.56 -6.01
C ARG A 131 2.02 -24.56 -4.54
N ALA A 132 2.81 -23.58 -4.15
CA ALA A 132 3.26 -23.40 -2.77
C ALA A 132 2.14 -22.88 -1.84
N ALA A 133 1.04 -22.36 -2.40
CA ALA A 133 -0.14 -22.00 -1.63
C ALA A 133 -0.87 -23.27 -1.12
N PRO A 134 -1.50 -23.22 0.07
CA PRO A 134 -1.63 -22.06 0.97
C PRO A 134 -0.41 -21.84 1.89
N PHE A 135 -0.16 -20.58 2.25
CA PHE A 135 0.87 -20.15 3.21
C PHE A 135 0.25 -19.91 4.60
N SER A 136 -0.22 -20.98 5.23
CA SER A 136 -0.81 -21.00 6.58
C SER A 136 0.08 -21.70 7.59
#